data_AF-A0A7W5DDY1-F1
#
_entry.id   AF-A0A7W5DDY1-F1
#
_cell.length_a   1.000
_cell.length_b   1.000
_cell.length_c   1.000
_cell.angle_alpha   90.00
_cell.angle_beta   90.00
_cell.angle_gamma   90.00
#
_symmetry.space_group_name_H-M   'P 1'
#
loop_
_entity.id
_entity.type
_entity.pdbx_description
1 polymer ?
#
loop_
_entity_poly.entity_id
_entity_poly.type
_entity_poly.pdbx_seq_one_letter_code
_entity_poly.pdbx_strand_id
1 'polypeptide(L)'
;MESFAIDRTRVRDISHLLLDDLGRLRVTPSRILSETTRTERLLFGILHGFYSFPTTELCEFLRGRIGGRSAIEIGAGHGILARELGIPATDNRQQEEAAIKAHYERLGQPTVPYGDNVERLDAAAAVAQYKPEVVIACWVTHRYDPSRPQAGGSETDVDEAAIIGSCDEYIFVGNEHVHANKPIWQLPHERLTPPWLYSRAANGSGEFIAIWNREQLRAEG
;
A
#
# COMPACT_ATOMS: atom_id res chain seq x y z
N MET A 1 13.30 1.62 12.22
CA MET A 1 11.95 1.12 12.53
C MET A 1 11.93 0.80 14.01
N GLU A 2 11.12 1.49 14.81
CA GLU A 2 11.11 1.28 16.26
C GLU A 2 10.64 -0.14 16.61
N SER A 3 11.30 -0.75 17.59
CA SER A 3 10.85 -2.00 18.21
C SER A 3 9.56 -1.71 18.99
N PHE A 4 8.41 -1.97 18.38
CA PHE A 4 7.13 -1.89 19.09
C PHE A 4 7.06 -3.05 20.09
N ALA A 5 7.39 -2.77 21.36
CA ALA A 5 7.16 -3.68 22.47
C ALA A 5 5.65 -3.72 22.79
N ILE A 6 4.88 -4.43 21.97
CA ILE A 6 3.45 -4.66 22.22
C ILE A 6 3.31 -5.87 23.13
N ASP A 7 2.71 -5.69 24.29
CA ASP A 7 2.30 -6.81 25.14
C ASP A 7 1.11 -7.54 24.50
N ARG A 8 1.41 -8.67 23.86
CA ARG A 8 0.44 -9.52 23.15
C ARG A 8 -0.67 -10.05 24.06
N THR A 9 -0.45 -10.11 25.37
CA THR A 9 -1.46 -10.62 26.33
C THR A 9 -2.54 -9.58 26.64
N ARG A 10 -2.30 -8.32 26.29
CA ARG A 10 -3.18 -7.18 26.61
C ARG A 10 -3.87 -6.58 25.39
N VAL A 11 -3.60 -7.12 24.21
CA VAL A 11 -4.18 -6.67 22.94
C VAL A 11 -4.99 -7.81 22.36
N ARG A 12 -6.26 -7.53 22.06
CA ARG A 12 -7.17 -8.51 21.44
C ARG A 12 -6.60 -8.92 20.08
N ASP A 13 -6.61 -10.23 19.82
CA ASP A 13 -6.31 -10.76 18.50
C ASP A 13 -7.52 -10.57 17.57
N ILE A 14 -7.33 -9.77 16.53
CA ILE A 14 -8.35 -9.45 15.52
C ILE A 14 -8.21 -10.31 14.26
N SER A 15 -7.36 -11.33 14.24
CA SER A 15 -7.11 -12.17 13.06
C SER A 15 -8.39 -12.80 12.53
N HIS A 16 -9.28 -13.27 13.41
CA HIS A 16 -10.60 -13.83 13.03
C HIS A 16 -11.54 -12.83 12.34
N LEU A 17 -11.29 -11.52 12.48
CA LEU A 17 -12.05 -10.48 11.80
C LEU A 17 -11.54 -10.21 10.39
N LEU A 18 -10.26 -10.48 10.12
CA LEU A 18 -9.55 -9.99 8.93
C LEU A 18 -8.97 -11.10 8.05
N LEU A 19 -8.88 -12.33 8.56
CA LEU A 19 -8.44 -13.49 7.80
C LEU A 19 -9.62 -14.37 7.40
N ASP A 20 -9.51 -15.04 6.25
CA ASP A 20 -10.37 -16.15 5.87
C ASP A 20 -9.91 -17.46 6.52
N ASP A 21 -10.64 -18.56 6.25
CA ASP A 21 -10.34 -19.90 6.79
C ASP A 21 -8.99 -20.45 6.29
N LEU A 22 -8.40 -19.85 5.26
CA LEU A 22 -7.08 -20.18 4.72
C LEU A 22 -5.98 -19.25 5.26
N GLY A 23 -6.30 -18.35 6.19
CA GLY A 23 -5.36 -17.39 6.77
C GLY A 23 -5.00 -16.23 5.85
N ARG A 24 -5.78 -15.96 4.80
CA ARG A 24 -5.55 -14.88 3.84
C ARG A 24 -6.29 -13.63 4.25
N LEU A 25 -5.69 -12.46 4.03
CA LEU A 25 -6.36 -11.19 4.28
C LEU A 25 -7.63 -11.11 3.41
N ARG A 26 -8.75 -10.70 4.02
CA ARG A 26 -10.03 -10.49 3.34
C ARG A 26 -10.38 -9.01 3.31
N VAL A 27 -11.17 -8.59 2.32
CA VAL A 27 -11.82 -7.27 2.34
C VAL A 27 -12.96 -7.30 3.35
N THR A 28 -13.02 -6.29 4.23
CA THR A 28 -14.08 -6.19 5.25
C THR A 28 -14.75 -4.82 5.23
N PRO A 29 -16.02 -4.71 5.63
CA PRO A 29 -16.63 -3.40 5.84
C PRO A 29 -15.84 -2.55 6.83
N SER A 30 -15.69 -1.26 6.53
CA SER A 30 -14.94 -0.33 7.39
C SER A 30 -15.46 -0.29 8.83
N ARG A 31 -16.76 -0.54 9.02
CA ARG A 31 -17.39 -0.67 10.34
C ARG A 31 -16.68 -1.69 11.24
N ILE A 32 -16.27 -2.84 10.70
CA ILE A 32 -15.56 -3.87 11.48
C ILE A 32 -14.23 -3.31 12.04
N LEU A 33 -13.48 -2.60 11.20
CA LEU A 33 -12.21 -1.98 11.59
C LEU A 33 -12.40 -0.76 12.50
N SER A 34 -13.52 -0.04 12.39
CA SER A 34 -13.87 1.07 13.26
C SER A 34 -14.08 0.65 14.72
N GLU A 35 -14.45 -0.62 14.94
CA GLU A 35 -14.63 -1.25 16.26
C GLU A 35 -13.31 -1.84 16.82
N THR A 36 -12.17 -1.56 16.16
CA THR A 36 -10.84 -1.96 16.61
C THR A 36 -9.98 -0.77 17.03
N THR A 37 -8.99 -1.01 17.88
CA THR A 37 -8.00 -0.01 18.27
C THR A 37 -6.82 0.03 17.31
N ARG A 38 -6.08 1.15 17.30
CA ARG A 38 -4.82 1.26 16.51
C ARG A 38 -3.79 0.20 16.93
N THR A 39 -3.73 -0.14 18.22
CA THR A 39 -2.78 -1.15 18.74
C THR A 39 -3.16 -2.57 18.29
N GLU A 40 -4.45 -2.90 18.27
CA GLU A 40 -4.93 -4.19 17.71
C GLU A 40 -4.55 -4.32 16.24
N ARG A 41 -4.80 -3.26 15.46
CA ARG A 41 -4.43 -3.16 14.05
C ARG A 41 -2.92 -3.26 13.80
N LEU A 42 -2.11 -2.57 14.62
CA LEU A 42 -0.65 -2.66 14.55
C LEU A 42 -0.19 -4.09 14.84
N LEU A 43 -0.68 -4.71 15.92
CA LEU A 43 -0.31 -6.08 16.28
C LEU A 43 -0.65 -7.05 15.16
N PHE A 44 -1.86 -6.98 14.62
CA PHE A 44 -2.28 -7.79 13.48
C PHE A 44 -1.37 -7.59 12.26
N GLY A 45 -1.12 -6.35 11.86
CA GLY A 45 -0.27 -6.04 10.71
C GLY A 45 1.18 -6.50 10.87
N ILE A 46 1.73 -6.46 12.09
CA ILE A 46 3.06 -7.01 12.40
C ILE A 46 3.04 -8.53 12.34
N LEU A 47 2.06 -9.19 12.95
CA LEU A 47 2.00 -10.65 13.04
C LEU A 47 1.83 -11.33 11.68
N HIS A 48 1.16 -10.66 10.74
CA HIS A 48 0.81 -11.23 9.45
C HIS A 48 1.47 -10.53 8.26
N GLY A 49 2.30 -9.52 8.48
CA GLY A 49 3.05 -8.84 7.42
C GLY A 49 2.19 -7.94 6.52
N PHE A 50 1.08 -7.40 7.05
CA PHE A 50 0.15 -6.54 6.30
C PHE A 50 0.29 -5.07 6.72
N TYR A 51 0.32 -4.17 5.74
CA TYR A 51 0.47 -2.73 5.96
C TYR A 51 -0.85 -1.97 5.82
N SER A 52 -1.65 -2.32 4.81
CA SER A 52 -2.99 -1.77 4.55
C SER A 52 -4.05 -2.83 4.79
N PHE A 53 -5.25 -2.42 5.22
CA PHE A 53 -6.40 -3.30 5.43
C PHE A 53 -7.55 -2.87 4.51
N PRO A 54 -7.67 -3.49 3.33
CA PRO A 54 -8.67 -3.10 2.34
C PRO A 54 -10.11 -3.22 2.84
N THR A 55 -10.90 -2.18 2.60
CA THR A 55 -12.31 -2.13 2.97
C THR A 55 -13.24 -2.21 1.75
N THR A 56 -14.49 -2.62 1.96
CA THR A 56 -15.50 -2.61 0.89
C THR A 56 -15.66 -1.23 0.28
N GLU A 57 -15.60 -0.19 1.09
CA GLU A 57 -15.73 1.21 0.70
C GLU A 57 -14.52 1.68 -0.12
N LEU A 58 -13.31 1.24 0.24
CA LEU A 58 -12.13 1.46 -0.59
C LEU A 58 -12.28 0.79 -1.95
N CYS A 59 -12.74 -0.47 -1.98
CA CYS A 59 -12.96 -1.18 -3.23
C CYS A 59 -14.04 -0.49 -4.09
N GLU A 60 -15.15 -0.05 -3.50
CA GLU A 60 -16.20 0.69 -4.22
C GLU A 60 -15.69 2.02 -4.78
N PHE A 61 -14.96 2.79 -3.97
CA PHE A 61 -14.33 4.03 -4.39
C PHE A 61 -13.39 3.79 -5.58
N LEU A 62 -12.50 2.81 -5.47
CA LEU A 62 -11.53 2.49 -6.52
C LEU A 62 -12.21 1.94 -7.79
N ARG A 63 -13.25 1.10 -7.68
CA ARG A 63 -14.03 0.65 -8.85
C ARG A 63 -14.69 1.83 -9.57
N GLY A 64 -15.30 2.74 -8.80
CA GLY A 64 -15.89 3.96 -9.34
C GLY A 64 -14.85 4.84 -10.03
N ARG A 65 -13.65 4.96 -9.44
CA ARG A 65 -12.55 5.72 -10.03
C ARG A 65 -12.02 5.05 -11.29
N ILE A 66 -11.73 3.75 -11.26
CA ILE A 66 -11.29 2.97 -12.44
C ILE A 66 -12.29 3.15 -13.58
N GLY A 67 -13.59 3.00 -13.33
CA GLY A 67 -14.63 3.35 -14.31
C GLY A 67 -14.55 2.54 -15.61
N GLY A 68 -14.05 1.31 -15.55
CA GLY A 68 -13.85 0.43 -16.72
C GLY A 68 -12.55 0.67 -17.50
N ARG A 69 -11.73 1.65 -17.10
CA ARG A 69 -10.38 1.86 -17.65
C ARG A 69 -9.46 0.69 -17.30
N SER A 70 -8.42 0.51 -18.10
CA SER A 70 -7.33 -0.41 -17.76
C SER A 70 -6.62 0.05 -16.48
N ALA A 71 -6.47 -0.86 -15.52
CA ALA A 71 -5.92 -0.53 -14.21
C ALA A 71 -4.97 -1.62 -13.71
N ILE A 72 -4.04 -1.25 -12.82
CA ILE A 72 -3.11 -2.18 -12.17
C ILE A 72 -2.82 -1.73 -10.72
N GLU A 73 -2.56 -2.68 -9.83
CA GLU A 73 -1.94 -2.40 -8.53
C GLU A 73 -0.43 -2.70 -8.59
N ILE A 74 0.40 -1.71 -8.24
CA ILE A 74 1.86 -1.88 -8.08
C ILE A 74 2.24 -1.89 -6.60
N GLY A 75 3.29 -2.64 -6.26
CA GLY A 75 3.69 -2.86 -4.86
C GLY A 75 2.56 -3.50 -4.05
N ALA A 76 1.86 -4.45 -4.66
CA ALA A 76 0.59 -4.97 -4.19
C ALA A 76 0.71 -5.78 -2.89
N GLY A 77 1.92 -6.18 -2.48
CA GLY A 77 2.14 -7.05 -1.34
C GLY A 77 1.33 -8.36 -1.44
N HIS A 78 0.33 -8.56 -0.60
CA HIS A 78 -0.54 -9.75 -0.69
C HIS A 78 -1.46 -9.74 -1.94
N GLY A 79 -1.73 -8.57 -2.52
CA GLY A 79 -2.55 -8.43 -3.74
C GLY A 79 -4.04 -8.72 -3.55
N ILE A 80 -4.55 -8.70 -2.32
CA ILE A 80 -5.99 -8.89 -2.09
C ILE A 80 -6.83 -7.76 -2.70
N LEU A 81 -6.32 -6.52 -2.67
CA LEU A 81 -7.03 -5.38 -3.23
C LEU A 81 -7.19 -5.54 -4.74
N ALA A 82 -6.12 -5.79 -5.48
CA ALA A 82 -6.20 -6.08 -6.91
C ALA A 82 -7.12 -7.25 -7.26
N ARG A 83 -7.06 -8.35 -6.49
CA ARG A 83 -7.94 -9.51 -6.68
C ARG A 83 -9.42 -9.13 -6.62
N GLU A 84 -9.77 -8.31 -5.64
CA GLU A 84 -11.14 -7.87 -5.38
C GLU A 84 -11.63 -6.80 -6.36
N LEU A 85 -10.69 -6.04 -6.94
CA LEU A 85 -10.96 -5.11 -8.03
C LEU A 85 -11.00 -5.80 -9.40
N GLY A 86 -10.52 -7.04 -9.50
CA GLY A 86 -10.41 -7.76 -10.77
C GLY A 86 -9.34 -7.18 -11.70
N ILE A 87 -8.25 -6.63 -11.14
CA ILE A 87 -7.15 -6.00 -11.88
C ILE A 87 -5.84 -6.78 -11.69
N PRO A 88 -4.85 -6.66 -12.59
CA PRO A 88 -3.52 -7.20 -12.39
C PRO A 88 -2.83 -6.61 -11.14
N ALA A 89 -1.95 -7.40 -10.53
CA ALA A 89 -1.20 -7.04 -9.33
C ALA A 89 0.28 -7.38 -9.51
N THR A 90 1.17 -6.42 -9.24
CA THR A 90 2.61 -6.65 -9.32
C THR A 90 3.34 -6.17 -8.07
N ASP A 91 4.45 -6.84 -7.77
CA ASP A 91 5.39 -6.46 -6.73
C ASP A 91 6.79 -6.94 -7.13
N ASN A 92 7.86 -6.23 -6.74
CA ASN A 92 9.22 -6.70 -7.02
C ASN A 92 9.56 -7.99 -6.24
N ARG A 93 8.75 -8.33 -5.23
CA ARG A 93 8.89 -9.46 -4.32
C ARG A 93 10.27 -9.54 -3.66
N GLN A 94 10.88 -8.39 -3.40
CA GLN A 94 12.22 -8.30 -2.82
C GLN A 94 12.30 -9.01 -1.46
N GLN A 95 11.20 -9.02 -0.69
CA GLN A 95 11.18 -9.71 0.60
C GLN A 95 11.24 -11.24 0.49
N GLU A 96 11.28 -11.81 -0.72
CA GLU A 96 11.57 -13.22 -0.92
C GLU A 96 13.06 -13.54 -0.98
N GLU A 97 13.91 -12.52 -1.15
CA GLU A 97 15.35 -12.65 -1.21
C GLU A 97 15.93 -13.04 0.15
N ALA A 98 16.90 -13.95 0.16
CA ALA A 98 17.43 -14.54 1.38
C ALA A 98 17.96 -13.50 2.39
N ALA A 99 18.64 -12.45 1.90
CA ALA A 99 19.17 -11.39 2.74
C ALA A 99 18.06 -10.58 3.43
N ILE A 100 16.98 -10.28 2.71
CA ILE A 100 15.83 -9.54 3.23
C ILE A 100 15.03 -10.42 4.19
N LYS A 101 14.76 -11.68 3.84
CA LYS A 101 14.14 -12.66 4.77
C LYS A 101 14.89 -12.73 6.09
N ALA A 102 16.21 -12.94 6.04
CA ALA A 102 17.03 -13.02 7.25
C ALA A 102 16.99 -11.71 8.07
N HIS A 103 16.88 -10.55 7.41
CA HIS A 103 16.69 -9.27 8.11
C HIS A 103 15.37 -9.22 8.88
N TYR A 104 14.26 -9.59 8.23
CA TYR A 104 12.93 -9.63 8.85
C TYR A 104 12.84 -10.65 9.99
N GLU A 105 13.43 -11.84 9.82
CA GLU A 105 13.53 -12.86 10.87
C GLU A 105 14.25 -12.35 12.12
N ARG A 106 15.36 -11.61 11.95
CA ARG A 106 16.08 -10.97 13.07
C ARG A 106 15.24 -9.92 13.79
N LEU A 107 14.31 -9.27 13.08
CA LEU A 107 13.36 -8.32 13.67
C LEU A 107 12.14 -9.00 14.30
N GLY A 108 12.02 -10.34 14.20
CA GLY A 108 10.85 -11.07 14.67
C GLY A 108 9.58 -10.74 13.88
N GLN A 109 9.73 -10.29 12.64
CA GLN A 109 8.62 -9.91 11.75
C GLN A 109 8.57 -10.89 10.57
N PRO A 110 7.39 -11.32 10.13
CA PRO A 110 7.25 -12.04 8.88
C PRO A 110 7.55 -11.12 7.69
N THR A 111 8.04 -11.72 6.61
CA THR A 111 8.02 -11.06 5.29
C THR A 111 6.60 -11.02 4.75
N VAL A 112 6.35 -10.17 3.77
CA VAL A 112 5.05 -10.07 3.09
C VAL A 112 4.60 -11.44 2.56
N PRO A 113 3.39 -11.90 2.91
CA PRO A 113 2.82 -13.12 2.35
C PRO A 113 2.21 -12.83 0.97
N TYR A 114 3.07 -12.81 -0.07
CA TYR A 114 2.64 -12.54 -1.45
C TYR A 114 1.57 -13.53 -1.92
N GLY A 115 0.48 -13.02 -2.49
CA GLY A 115 -0.58 -13.83 -3.07
C GLY A 115 -0.17 -14.51 -4.38
N ASP A 116 -0.86 -15.59 -4.73
CA ASP A 116 -0.73 -16.28 -6.01
C ASP A 116 -1.03 -15.39 -7.23
N ASN A 117 -1.86 -14.36 -7.03
CA ASN A 117 -2.21 -13.37 -8.05
C ASN A 117 -1.19 -12.24 -8.21
N VAL A 118 -0.07 -12.24 -7.46
CA VAL A 118 0.94 -11.18 -7.52
C VAL A 118 2.13 -11.61 -8.38
N GLU A 119 2.22 -11.01 -9.55
CA GLU A 119 3.32 -11.22 -10.48
C GLU A 119 4.60 -10.57 -9.94
N ARG A 120 5.73 -11.29 -10.04
CA ARG A 120 7.05 -10.74 -9.70
C ARG A 120 7.52 -9.80 -10.81
N LEU A 121 7.17 -8.52 -10.69
CA LEU A 121 7.48 -7.50 -11.69
C LEU A 121 7.59 -6.14 -10.99
N ASP A 122 8.69 -5.42 -11.22
CA ASP A 122 8.82 -4.07 -10.68
C ASP A 122 7.82 -3.10 -11.32
N ALA A 123 7.57 -1.98 -10.64
CA ALA A 123 6.54 -1.03 -11.06
C ALA A 123 6.77 -0.43 -12.46
N ALA A 124 8.02 -0.18 -12.84
CA ALA A 124 8.34 0.41 -14.13
C ALA A 124 8.11 -0.59 -15.26
N ALA A 125 8.57 -1.84 -15.07
CA ALA A 125 8.31 -2.93 -16.00
C ALA A 125 6.81 -3.24 -16.11
N ALA A 126 6.08 -3.22 -14.99
CA ALA A 126 4.63 -3.42 -14.96
C ALA A 126 3.88 -2.37 -15.78
N VAL A 127 4.19 -1.09 -15.61
CA VAL A 127 3.55 -0.03 -16.39
C VAL A 127 3.92 -0.11 -17.87
N ALA A 128 5.16 -0.47 -18.20
CA ALA A 128 5.57 -0.68 -19.59
C ALA A 128 4.86 -1.87 -20.26
N GLN A 129 4.64 -2.97 -19.52
CA GLN A 129 3.97 -4.18 -19.99
C GLN A 129 2.46 -3.98 -20.14
N TYR A 130 1.80 -3.53 -19.08
CA TYR A 130 0.34 -3.45 -19.01
C TYR A 130 -0.23 -2.16 -19.61
N LYS A 131 0.58 -1.10 -19.74
CA LYS A 131 0.18 0.24 -20.23
C LYS A 131 -1.15 0.72 -19.61
N PRO A 132 -1.27 0.71 -18.27
CA PRO A 132 -2.52 1.04 -17.59
C PRO A 132 -2.87 2.51 -17.73
N GLU A 133 -4.16 2.81 -17.82
CA GLU A 133 -4.68 4.16 -17.65
C GLU A 133 -4.69 4.57 -16.17
N VAL A 134 -4.95 3.63 -15.25
CA VAL A 134 -4.99 3.87 -13.81
C VAL A 134 -3.98 2.99 -13.06
N VAL A 135 -3.13 3.60 -12.25
CA VAL A 135 -2.20 2.87 -11.36
C VAL A 135 -2.57 3.10 -9.91
N ILE A 136 -2.73 2.03 -9.15
CA ILE A 136 -3.02 2.06 -7.71
C ILE A 136 -1.76 1.61 -6.96
N ALA A 137 -1.38 2.35 -5.93
CA ALA A 137 -0.25 2.05 -5.07
C ALA A 137 -0.64 2.22 -3.60
N CYS A 138 -0.64 1.13 -2.84
CA CYS A 138 -0.96 1.15 -1.42
C CYS A 138 0.31 0.98 -0.60
N TRP A 139 0.65 1.96 0.24
CA TRP A 139 1.77 1.86 1.19
C TRP A 139 3.16 1.63 0.55
N VAL A 140 3.28 1.93 -0.74
CA VAL A 140 4.54 1.81 -1.49
C VAL A 140 5.56 2.81 -0.96
N THR A 141 6.81 2.39 -0.84
CA THR A 141 7.94 3.28 -0.55
C THR A 141 8.48 3.88 -1.86
N HIS A 142 8.97 5.11 -1.82
CA HIS A 142 9.55 5.75 -3.00
C HIS A 142 11.01 5.32 -3.20
N ARG A 143 11.51 5.43 -4.43
CA ARG A 143 12.93 5.19 -4.72
C ARG A 143 13.80 6.20 -3.98
N TYR A 144 14.88 5.73 -3.36
CA TYR A 144 15.88 6.56 -2.72
C TYR A 144 16.54 7.52 -3.75
N ASP A 145 16.73 8.77 -3.36
CA ASP A 145 17.43 9.79 -4.15
C ASP A 145 18.67 10.28 -3.38
N PRO A 146 19.90 10.01 -3.85
CA PRO A 146 21.12 10.43 -3.18
C PRO A 146 21.28 11.97 -3.13
N SER A 147 20.56 12.72 -3.96
CA SER A 147 20.53 14.19 -3.89
C SER A 147 19.58 14.73 -2.82
N ARG A 148 18.70 13.87 -2.27
CA ARG A 148 17.72 14.19 -1.22
C ARG A 148 17.68 13.11 -0.12
N PRO A 149 18.81 12.78 0.53
CA PRO A 149 18.90 11.66 1.47
C PRO A 149 17.92 11.75 2.65
N GLN A 150 17.54 12.97 3.06
CA GLN A 150 16.56 13.23 4.11
C GLN A 150 15.14 12.76 3.77
N ALA A 151 14.83 12.56 2.47
CA ALA A 151 13.52 12.07 2.04
C ALA A 151 13.32 10.57 2.39
N GLY A 152 14.44 9.84 2.56
CA GLY A 152 14.42 8.39 2.75
C GLY A 152 14.20 7.66 1.42
N GLY A 153 13.46 6.55 1.47
CA GLY A 153 13.22 5.68 0.33
C GLY A 153 14.10 4.41 0.34
N SER A 154 13.98 3.62 -0.73
CA SER A 154 14.78 2.41 -0.95
C SER A 154 15.35 2.39 -2.36
N GLU A 155 16.53 1.81 -2.56
CA GLU A 155 17.18 1.73 -3.87
C GLU A 155 16.38 0.92 -4.90
N THR A 156 15.59 -0.04 -4.43
CA THR A 156 14.82 -1.02 -5.22
C THR A 156 13.34 -0.68 -5.38
N ASP A 157 12.89 0.43 -4.78
CA ASP A 157 11.49 0.83 -4.75
C ASP A 157 11.13 1.82 -5.89
N VAL A 158 9.90 2.32 -5.85
CA VAL A 158 9.21 2.88 -7.02
C VAL A 158 9.63 4.32 -7.31
N ASP A 159 9.98 4.60 -8.56
CA ASP A 159 10.06 5.96 -9.10
C ASP A 159 8.65 6.49 -9.40
N GLU A 160 7.95 6.93 -8.36
CA GLU A 160 6.54 7.32 -8.47
C GLU A 160 6.31 8.47 -9.44
N ALA A 161 7.27 9.39 -9.61
CA ALA A 161 7.16 10.48 -10.59
C ALA A 161 7.12 9.95 -12.03
N ALA A 162 7.96 8.96 -12.34
CA ALA A 162 7.94 8.30 -13.65
C ALA A 162 6.63 7.52 -13.88
N ILE A 163 6.08 6.87 -12.84
CA ILE A 163 4.80 6.18 -12.91
C ILE A 163 3.65 7.16 -13.19
N ILE A 164 3.59 8.27 -12.45
CA ILE A 164 2.62 9.36 -12.67
C ILE A 164 2.70 9.87 -14.12
N GLY A 165 3.92 10.05 -14.64
CA GLY A 165 4.13 10.43 -16.04
C GLY A 165 3.66 9.40 -17.07
N SER A 166 3.42 8.15 -16.67
CA SER A 166 3.17 7.00 -17.56
C SER A 166 1.74 6.47 -17.55
N CYS A 167 0.88 6.93 -16.64
CA CYS A 167 -0.56 6.64 -16.60
C CYS A 167 -1.41 7.92 -16.64
N ASP A 168 -2.72 7.81 -16.86
CA ASP A 168 -3.63 8.95 -16.83
C ASP A 168 -3.98 9.35 -15.39
N GLU A 169 -3.99 8.37 -14.48
CA GLU A 169 -4.27 8.58 -13.07
C GLU A 169 -3.44 7.66 -12.17
N TYR A 170 -2.69 8.28 -11.24
CA TYR A 170 -1.99 7.57 -10.17
C TYR A 170 -2.73 7.80 -8.86
N ILE A 171 -3.10 6.71 -8.18
CA ILE A 171 -3.83 6.72 -6.91
C ILE A 171 -2.94 6.12 -5.83
N PHE A 172 -2.53 6.93 -4.88
CA PHE A 172 -1.75 6.51 -3.73
C PHE A 172 -2.63 6.41 -2.48
N VAL A 173 -2.57 5.29 -1.76
CA VAL A 173 -3.22 5.13 -0.44
C VAL A 173 -2.13 4.94 0.62
N GLY A 174 -2.15 5.75 1.67
CA GLY A 174 -1.16 5.61 2.74
C GLY A 174 -1.46 6.41 3.99
N ASN A 175 -0.50 6.40 4.91
CA ASN A 175 -0.55 7.12 6.19
C ASN A 175 0.27 8.41 6.15
N GLU A 176 -0.23 9.49 6.75
CA GLU A 176 0.37 10.84 6.63
C GLU A 176 1.79 10.90 7.19
N HIS A 177 2.03 10.32 8.37
CA HIS A 177 3.35 10.36 8.99
C HIS A 177 4.33 9.42 8.28
N VAL A 178 3.90 8.20 7.92
CA VAL A 178 4.76 7.22 7.25
C VAL A 178 5.26 7.73 5.90
N HIS A 179 4.39 8.42 5.16
CA HIS A 179 4.69 8.86 3.80
C HIS A 179 4.96 10.37 3.71
N ALA A 180 5.21 11.06 4.82
CA ALA A 180 5.36 12.52 4.89
C ALA A 180 6.42 13.08 3.92
N ASN A 181 7.46 12.29 3.64
CA ASN A 181 8.65 12.77 2.94
C ASN A 181 8.71 12.38 1.46
N LYS A 182 7.62 11.85 0.86
CA LYS A 182 7.65 11.46 -0.55
C LYS A 182 7.90 12.67 -1.47
N PRO A 183 8.82 12.57 -2.45
CA PRO A 183 9.09 13.65 -3.40
C PRO A 183 7.87 14.08 -4.24
N ILE A 184 6.96 13.16 -4.55
CA ILE A 184 5.79 13.40 -5.41
C ILE A 184 4.76 14.37 -4.81
N TRP A 185 4.87 14.74 -3.52
CA TRP A 185 4.03 15.77 -2.92
C TRP A 185 4.21 17.17 -3.53
N GLN A 186 5.33 17.38 -4.25
CA GLN A 186 5.58 18.62 -4.99
C GLN A 186 4.75 18.71 -6.28
N LEU A 187 4.19 17.60 -6.75
CA LEU A 187 3.33 17.56 -7.93
C LEU A 187 1.88 17.89 -7.53
N PRO A 188 1.14 18.66 -8.33
CA PRO A 188 -0.29 18.92 -8.13
C PRO A 188 -1.09 17.64 -7.97
N HIS A 189 -1.90 17.56 -6.91
CA HIS A 189 -2.71 16.39 -6.59
C HIS A 189 -3.97 16.75 -5.81
N GLU A 190 -4.97 15.89 -5.94
CA GLU A 190 -6.11 15.84 -5.03
C GLU A 190 -5.74 15.01 -3.80
N ARG A 191 -6.22 15.41 -2.62
CA ARG A 191 -6.04 14.65 -1.37
C ARG A 191 -7.38 14.46 -0.68
N LEU A 192 -7.66 13.22 -0.30
CA LEU A 192 -8.87 12.80 0.40
C LEU A 192 -8.49 12.10 1.71
N THR A 193 -9.29 12.29 2.76
CA THR A 193 -9.12 11.65 4.08
C THR A 193 -10.38 10.90 4.51
N PRO A 194 -10.83 9.90 3.74
CA PRO A 194 -12.06 9.19 4.05
C PRO A 194 -11.95 8.37 5.35
N PRO A 195 -13.02 8.27 6.15
CA PRO A 195 -13.01 7.59 7.44
C PRO A 195 -12.97 6.04 7.34
N TRP A 196 -13.05 5.51 6.12
CA TRP A 196 -13.09 4.08 5.84
C TRP A 196 -11.72 3.48 5.47
N LEU A 197 -10.63 4.25 5.62
CA LEU A 197 -9.27 3.78 5.42
C LEU A 197 -8.63 3.32 6.72
N TYR A 198 -7.96 2.16 6.65
CA TYR A 198 -7.30 1.56 7.79
C TYR A 198 -5.99 0.90 7.37
N SER A 199 -5.04 0.94 8.30
CA SER A 199 -3.71 0.39 8.12
C SER A 199 -3.18 -0.11 9.47
N ARG A 200 -1.96 -0.63 9.46
CA ARG A 200 -1.23 -0.98 10.67
C ARG A 200 -0.65 0.23 11.42
N ALA A 201 -0.76 1.45 10.90
CA ALA A 201 -0.14 2.63 11.51
C ALA A 201 -0.70 2.91 12.92
N ALA A 202 0.20 3.10 13.88
CA ALA A 202 -0.14 3.50 15.25
C ALA A 202 0.71 4.71 15.70
N ASN A 203 0.85 5.70 14.82
CA ASN A 203 1.68 6.90 15.04
C ASN A 203 0.84 8.17 15.30
N GLY A 204 -0.47 8.05 15.46
CA GLY A 204 -1.36 9.19 15.71
C GLY A 204 -2.00 9.80 14.47
N SER A 205 -1.35 9.70 13.31
CA SER A 205 -1.75 10.39 12.06
C SER A 205 -2.87 9.68 11.29
N GLY A 206 -3.44 10.37 10.29
CA GLY A 206 -4.53 9.86 9.46
C GLY A 206 -4.06 8.93 8.35
N GLU A 207 -5.02 8.20 7.77
CA GLU A 207 -4.86 7.60 6.45
C GLU A 207 -5.42 8.56 5.39
N PHE A 208 -4.90 8.49 4.17
CA PHE A 208 -5.31 9.35 3.07
C PHE A 208 -5.24 8.64 1.73
N ILE A 209 -5.93 9.21 0.75
CA ILE A 209 -5.77 8.95 -0.68
C ILE A 209 -5.21 10.22 -1.32
N ALA A 210 -4.18 10.09 -2.14
CA ALA A 210 -3.71 11.15 -3.01
C ALA A 210 -3.83 10.71 -4.47
N ILE A 211 -4.28 11.62 -5.33
CA ILE A 211 -4.59 11.32 -6.73
C ILE A 211 -3.91 12.36 -7.61
N TRP A 212 -3.11 11.88 -8.56
CA TRP A 212 -2.49 12.70 -9.58
C TRP A 212 -3.15 12.38 -10.91
N ASN A 213 -3.69 13.42 -11.53
CA ASN A 213 -4.28 13.33 -12.85
C ASN A 213 -3.35 13.97 -13.88
N ARG A 214 -3.06 13.25 -14.96
CA ARG A 214 -2.14 13.71 -16.00
C ARG A 214 -2.61 15.00 -16.69
N GLU A 215 -3.91 15.21 -16.87
CA GLU A 215 -4.43 16.43 -17.50
C GLU A 215 -4.18 17.65 -16.61
N GLN A 216 -4.38 17.51 -15.30
CA GLN A 216 -4.08 18.58 -14.35
C GLN A 216 -2.58 18.94 -14.37
N LEU A 217 -1.70 17.94 -14.39
CA LEU A 217 -0.25 18.15 -14.45
C LEU A 217 0.20 18.86 -15.74
N ARG A 218 -0.51 18.65 -16.86
CA ARG A 218 -0.25 19.34 -18.13
C ARG A 218 -0.78 20.77 -18.16
N ALA A 219 -1.84 21.07 -17.41
CA ALA A 219 -2.43 22.41 -17.36
C ALA A 219 -1.62 23.39 -16.50
N GLU A 220 -0.80 22.88 -15.58
CA GLU A 220 -0.02 23.67 -14.61
C GLU A 220 1.48 23.77 -14.96
N GLY A 221 1.94 23.15 -16.06
CA GLY A 221 3.33 23.17 -16.54
C GLY A 221 3.50 23.86 -17.88
#